data_AF-A0A2T0BCB2-F1
#
_entry.id   AF-A0A2T0BCB2-F1
#
_cell.length_a   1.000
_cell.length_b   1.000
_cell.length_c   1.000
_cell.angle_alpha   90.00
_cell.angle_beta   90.00
_cell.angle_gamma   90.00
#
_symmetry.space_group_name_H-M   'P 1'
#
loop_
_entity.id
_entity.type
_entity.pdbx_description
1 polymer ?
#
loop_
_entity_poly.entity_id
_entity_poly.type
_entity_poly.pdbx_seq_one_letter_code
_entity_poly.pdbx_strand_id
1 'polypeptide(L)'
;MKDYIDENEIQNSKLLKKLEGINLSTNITYIVGLSVFLTFLFLKSEKTRVIDQLNDVPFAENREKLDHVPIMSNKLLILALAIAIKANLESLSTLLSLNNSEQNTLDIKASRNSLIASILGFVSAIIVFINLSNASQINLDTILINPIAFL
;
A
#
# COMPACT_ATOMS: atom_id res chain seq x y z
N MET A 1 -9.21 -49.74 7.11
CA MET A 1 -9.41 -49.14 5.78
C MET A 1 -8.49 -47.93 5.74
N LYS A 2 -7.46 -47.96 4.90
CA LYS A 2 -6.43 -46.92 4.83
C LYS A 2 -6.97 -45.86 3.88
N ASP A 3 -7.30 -44.67 4.37
CA ASP A 3 -7.73 -43.56 3.52
C ASP A 3 -6.64 -43.28 2.50
N TYR A 4 -6.87 -43.70 1.26
CA TYR A 4 -6.08 -43.31 0.11
C TYR A 4 -6.49 -41.89 -0.23
N ILE A 5 -5.79 -40.92 0.36
CA ILE A 5 -5.85 -39.53 -0.10
C ILE A 5 -5.24 -39.55 -1.50
N ASP A 6 -6.05 -39.24 -2.51
CA ASP A 6 -5.67 -39.29 -3.93
C ASP A 6 -4.51 -38.30 -4.18
N GLU A 7 -3.38 -38.79 -4.69
CA GLU A 7 -2.21 -37.95 -4.98
C GLU A 7 -2.55 -36.82 -5.96
N ASN A 8 -3.56 -37.01 -6.82
CA ASN A 8 -4.09 -35.97 -7.70
C ASN A 8 -4.80 -34.85 -6.92
N GLU A 9 -5.47 -35.15 -5.82
CA GLU A 9 -6.17 -34.17 -4.99
C GLU A 9 -5.16 -33.30 -4.22
N ILE A 10 -4.06 -33.91 -3.76
CA ILE A 10 -2.93 -33.20 -3.13
C ILE A 10 -2.19 -32.32 -4.17
N GLN A 11 -1.98 -32.79 -5.39
CA GLN A 11 -1.36 -31.98 -6.45
C GLN A 11 -2.26 -30.82 -6.91
N ASN A 12 -3.55 -31.06 -7.08
CA ASN A 12 -4.51 -30.02 -7.48
C ASN A 12 -4.66 -28.94 -6.42
N SER A 13 -4.71 -29.30 -5.13
CA SER A 13 -4.74 -28.31 -4.05
C SER A 13 -3.46 -27.47 -3.97
N LYS A 14 -2.28 -28.05 -4.26
CA LYS A 14 -1.01 -27.30 -4.36
C LYS A 14 -1.00 -26.35 -5.57
N LEU A 15 -1.55 -26.76 -6.71
CA LEU A 15 -1.68 -25.92 -7.90
C LEU A 15 -2.66 -24.75 -7.69
N LEU A 16 -3.82 -25.01 -7.07
CA LEU A 16 -4.81 -23.99 -6.73
C LEU A 16 -4.22 -22.94 -5.78
N LYS A 17 -3.50 -23.36 -4.73
CA LYS A 17 -2.81 -22.42 -3.82
C LYS A 17 -1.76 -21.57 -4.53
N LYS A 18 -1.01 -22.13 -5.49
CA LYS A 18 -0.05 -21.36 -6.29
C LYS A 18 -0.77 -20.35 -7.20
N LEU A 19 -1.89 -20.74 -7.80
CA LEU A 19 -2.69 -19.88 -8.67
C LEU A 19 -3.33 -18.73 -7.87
N GLU A 20 -3.84 -19.01 -6.67
CA GLU A 20 -4.33 -17.99 -5.73
C GLU A 20 -3.22 -17.02 -5.32
N GLY A 21 -2.01 -17.52 -5.02
CA GLY A 21 -0.85 -16.68 -4.71
C GLY A 21 -0.46 -15.74 -5.86
N ILE A 22 -0.48 -16.24 -7.10
CA ILE A 22 -0.21 -15.42 -8.30
C ILE A 22 -1.30 -14.37 -8.49
N ASN A 23 -2.57 -14.75 -8.33
CA ASN A 23 -3.69 -13.82 -8.45
C ASN A 23 -3.64 -12.73 -7.37
N LEU A 24 -3.31 -13.10 -6.13
CA LEU A 24 -3.15 -12.16 -5.02
C LEU A 24 -2.00 -11.18 -5.25
N SER A 25 -0.85 -11.69 -5.72
CA SER A 25 0.30 -10.86 -6.08
C SER A 25 -0.06 -9.87 -7.19
N THR A 26 -0.76 -10.34 -8.22
CA THR A 26 -1.21 -9.50 -9.35
C THR A 26 -2.15 -8.38 -8.89
N ASN A 27 -3.11 -8.70 -8.02
CA ASN A 27 -4.05 -7.72 -7.46
C ASN A 27 -3.35 -6.68 -6.58
N ILE A 28 -2.38 -7.09 -5.75
CA ILE A 28 -1.56 -6.16 -4.97
C ILE A 28 -0.80 -5.21 -5.91
N THR A 29 -0.21 -5.73 -6.99
CA THR A 29 0.50 -4.90 -7.98
C THR A 29 -0.42 -3.86 -8.63
N TYR A 30 -1.65 -4.24 -9.01
CA TYR A 30 -2.61 -3.29 -9.55
C TYR A 30 -3.00 -2.20 -8.55
N ILE A 31 -3.23 -2.55 -7.28
CA ILE A 31 -3.59 -1.59 -6.24
C ILE A 31 -2.45 -0.59 -5.98
N VAL A 32 -1.21 -1.09 -5.89
CA VAL A 32 -0.02 -0.23 -5.74
C VAL A 32 0.16 0.66 -6.97
N GLY A 33 0.01 0.11 -8.17
CA GLY A 33 0.09 0.87 -9.42
C GLY A 33 -0.94 1.99 -9.51
N LEU A 34 -2.19 1.70 -9.13
CA LEU A 34 -3.26 2.69 -9.06
C LEU A 34 -2.95 3.81 -8.06
N SER A 35 -2.43 3.46 -6.86
CA SER A 35 -2.01 4.44 -5.86
C SER A 35 -0.91 5.37 -6.37
N VAL A 36 0.08 4.83 -7.08
CA VAL A 36 1.17 5.62 -7.68
C VAL A 36 0.63 6.53 -8.78
N PHE A 37 -0.26 6.01 -9.64
CA PHE A 37 -0.88 6.80 -10.71
C PHE A 37 -1.69 7.98 -10.16
N LEU A 38 -2.51 7.74 -9.13
CA LEU A 38 -3.27 8.79 -8.46
C LEU A 38 -2.36 9.86 -7.84
N THR A 39 -1.26 9.43 -7.22
CA THR A 39 -0.27 10.36 -6.66
C THR A 39 0.39 11.22 -7.75
N PHE A 40 0.68 10.64 -8.92
CA PHE A 40 1.21 11.39 -10.05
C PHE A 40 0.22 12.43 -10.58
N LEU A 41 -1.07 12.09 -10.67
CA LEU A 41 -2.12 13.04 -11.07
C LEU A 41 -2.20 14.24 -10.10
N PHE A 42 -2.15 13.97 -8.80
CA PHE A 42 -2.10 15.01 -7.78
C PHE A 42 -0.90 15.94 -7.95
N LEU A 43 0.32 15.39 -8.06
CA LEU A 43 1.55 16.17 -8.24
C LEU A 43 1.50 17.06 -9.50
N LYS A 44 0.93 16.55 -10.59
CA LYS A 44 0.74 17.32 -11.83
C LYS A 44 -0.21 18.51 -11.62
N SER A 45 -1.28 18.31 -10.87
CA SER A 45 -2.22 19.38 -10.51
C SER A 45 -1.57 20.43 -9.63
N GLU A 46 -0.87 19.99 -8.59
CA GLU A 46 -0.21 20.89 -7.63
C GLU A 46 0.89 21.72 -8.29
N LYS A 47 1.68 21.12 -9.18
CA LYS A 47 2.67 21.85 -9.99
C LYS A 47 2.02 22.99 -10.77
N THR A 48 0.85 22.76 -11.36
CA THR A 48 0.13 23.80 -12.12
C THR A 48 -0.31 24.93 -11.19
N ARG A 49 -0.84 24.58 -10.01
CA ARG A 49 -1.26 25.56 -9.00
C ARG A 49 -0.10 26.43 -8.49
N VAL A 50 1.06 25.83 -8.23
CA VAL A 50 2.25 26.56 -7.77
C VAL A 50 2.78 27.51 -8.86
N ILE A 51 2.78 27.08 -10.13
CA ILE A 51 3.18 27.94 -11.26
C ILE A 51 2.22 29.12 -11.41
N ASP A 52 0.92 28.91 -11.20
CA ASP A 52 -0.09 29.96 -11.27
C ASP A 52 0.06 30.97 -10.14
N GLN A 53 0.35 30.51 -8.91
CA GLN A 53 0.66 31.37 -7.76
C GLN A 53 1.95 32.18 -7.98
N LEU A 54 2.98 31.59 -8.58
CA LEU A 54 4.25 32.26 -8.88
C LEU A 54 4.12 33.35 -9.95
N ASN A 55 3.20 33.16 -10.91
CA ASN A 55 3.01 34.05 -12.05
C ASN A 55 1.78 34.95 -11.92
N ASP A 56 1.07 34.90 -10.80
CA ASP A 56 -0.15 35.65 -10.51
C ASP A 56 -1.21 35.54 -11.63
N VAL A 57 -1.42 34.31 -12.14
CA VAL A 57 -2.37 34.01 -13.23
C VAL A 57 -3.37 32.93 -12.83
N PRO A 58 -4.69 33.11 -13.09
CA PRO A 58 -5.73 32.23 -12.56
C PRO A 58 -6.05 31.00 -13.44
N PHE A 59 -5.05 30.32 -14.02
CA PHE A 59 -5.31 29.20 -14.95
C PHE A 59 -5.85 27.93 -14.28
N ALA A 60 -5.54 27.70 -13.00
CA ALA A 60 -5.93 26.54 -12.21
C ALA A 60 -7.17 26.81 -11.34
N GLU A 61 -7.66 28.05 -11.28
CA GLU A 61 -8.76 28.44 -10.39
C GLU A 61 -10.07 27.71 -10.69
N ASN A 62 -10.28 27.35 -11.96
CA ASN A 62 -11.45 26.59 -12.44
C ASN A 62 -11.19 25.08 -12.60
N ARG A 63 -10.01 24.57 -12.17
CA ARG A 63 -9.71 23.13 -12.26
C ARG A 63 -10.21 22.40 -11.02
N GLU A 64 -10.59 21.14 -11.20
CA GLU A 64 -10.99 20.27 -10.10
C GLU A 64 -9.84 20.14 -9.08
N LYS A 65 -10.15 20.40 -7.81
CA LYS A 65 -9.19 20.28 -6.71
C LYS A 65 -9.04 18.81 -6.34
N LEU A 66 -7.83 18.27 -6.56
CA LEU A 66 -7.49 16.88 -6.28
C LEU A 66 -6.95 16.69 -4.85
N ASP A 67 -7.29 17.57 -3.90
CA ASP A 67 -6.76 17.59 -2.53
C ASP A 67 -7.09 16.31 -1.73
N HIS A 68 -8.11 15.57 -2.14
CA HIS A 68 -8.52 14.29 -1.55
C HIS A 68 -7.72 13.08 -2.08
N VAL A 69 -7.03 13.23 -3.21
CA VAL A 69 -6.32 12.15 -3.91
C VAL A 69 -5.14 11.59 -3.11
N PRO A 70 -4.32 12.39 -2.40
CA PRO A 70 -3.27 11.86 -1.52
C PRO A 70 -3.82 10.94 -0.43
N ILE A 71 -4.93 11.32 0.19
CA ILE A 71 -5.58 10.53 1.25
C ILE A 71 -6.12 9.22 0.67
N MET A 72 -6.78 9.27 -0.49
CA MET A 72 -7.33 8.09 -1.15
C MET A 72 -6.25 7.12 -1.63
N SER A 73 -5.18 7.63 -2.24
CA SER A 73 -4.02 6.85 -2.68
C SER A 73 -3.37 6.14 -1.49
N ASN A 74 -3.16 6.86 -0.39
CA ASN A 74 -2.54 6.28 0.78
C ASN A 74 -3.42 5.23 1.48
N LYS A 75 -4.76 5.37 1.46
CA LYS A 75 -5.69 4.32 1.90
C LYS A 75 -5.56 3.04 1.06
N LEU A 76 -5.43 3.16 -0.26
CA LEU A 76 -5.20 2.02 -1.15
C LEU A 76 -3.87 1.33 -0.85
N LEU A 77 -2.81 2.10 -0.57
CA LEU A 77 -1.51 1.56 -0.16
C LEU A 77 -1.59 0.79 1.16
N ILE A 78 -2.28 1.35 2.17
CA ILE A 78 -2.52 0.67 3.46
C ILE A 78 -3.24 -0.66 3.24
N LEU A 79 -4.27 -0.69 2.38
CA LEU A 79 -5.01 -1.91 2.07
C LEU A 79 -4.13 -2.96 1.38
N ALA A 80 -3.33 -2.55 0.39
CA ALA A 80 -2.39 -3.44 -0.28
C ALA A 80 -1.38 -4.07 0.71
N LEU A 81 -0.84 -3.25 1.61
CA LEU A 81 0.11 -3.68 2.63
C LEU A 81 -0.54 -4.62 3.67
N ALA A 82 -1.78 -4.37 4.08
CA ALA A 82 -2.52 -5.27 4.97
C ALA A 82 -2.71 -6.66 4.34
N ILE A 83 -3.08 -6.71 3.06
CA ILE A 83 -3.21 -7.96 2.30
C ILE A 83 -1.86 -8.66 2.18
N ALA A 84 -0.78 -7.91 1.89
CA ALA A 84 0.57 -8.46 1.82
C ALA A 84 1.05 -9.03 3.16
N ILE A 85 0.76 -8.36 4.29
CA ILE A 85 1.06 -8.88 5.63
C ILE A 85 0.35 -10.21 5.85
N LYS A 86 -0.95 -10.28 5.57
CA LYS A 86 -1.73 -11.51 5.73
C LYS A 86 -1.13 -12.66 4.89
N ALA A 87 -0.85 -12.40 3.62
CA ALA A 87 -0.27 -13.40 2.71
C ALA A 87 1.11 -13.90 3.18
N ASN A 88 1.98 -12.97 3.60
CA ASN A 88 3.31 -13.32 4.09
C ASN A 88 3.26 -14.09 5.41
N LEU A 89 2.28 -13.80 6.27
CA LEU A 89 2.06 -14.51 7.52
C LEU A 89 1.58 -15.95 7.27
N GLU A 90 0.62 -16.14 6.36
CA GLU A 90 0.14 -17.46 5.96
C GLU A 90 1.24 -18.30 5.30
N SER A 91 2.04 -17.67 4.42
CA SER A 91 3.22 -18.30 3.81
C SER A 91 4.24 -18.74 4.86
N LEU A 92 4.58 -17.86 5.81
CA LEU A 92 5.52 -18.18 6.88
C LEU A 92 5.00 -19.31 7.78
N SER A 93 3.72 -19.29 8.16
CA SER A 93 3.09 -20.35 8.94
C SER A 93 3.11 -21.70 8.20
N THR A 94 2.86 -21.68 6.89
CA THR A 94 2.96 -22.88 6.06
C THR A 94 4.38 -23.42 6.04
N LEU A 95 5.39 -22.57 5.81
CA LEU A 95 6.79 -22.99 5.79
C LEU A 95 7.27 -23.53 7.14
N LEU A 96 6.80 -22.97 8.26
CA LEU A 96 7.14 -23.42 9.60
C LEU A 96 6.44 -24.73 10.00
N SER A 97 5.32 -25.07 9.36
CA SER A 97 4.57 -26.32 9.62
C SER A 97 5.03 -27.50 8.75
N LEU A 98 5.94 -27.27 7.80
CA LEU A 98 6.59 -28.34 7.04
C LEU A 98 7.54 -29.14 7.95
N ASN A 99 7.70 -30.44 7.64
CA ASN A 99 8.66 -31.30 8.31
C ASN A 99 10.11 -30.84 8.05
N ASN A 100 11.03 -31.14 8.98
CA ASN A 100 12.43 -30.70 8.92
C ASN A 100 13.17 -31.03 7.60
N SER A 101 12.74 -32.07 6.87
CA SER A 101 13.32 -32.45 5.56
C SER A 101 12.85 -31.57 4.40
N GLU A 102 11.72 -30.88 4.54
CA GLU A 102 11.11 -30.00 3.53
C GLU A 102 11.27 -28.51 3.89
N GLN A 103 11.75 -28.21 5.10
CA GLN A 103 12.05 -26.85 5.54
C GLN A 103 13.32 -26.33 4.86
N ASN A 104 13.12 -25.51 3.84
CA ASN A 104 14.19 -24.68 3.32
C ASN A 104 14.36 -23.43 4.18
N THR A 105 15.48 -23.36 4.91
CA THR A 105 15.80 -22.23 5.81
C THR A 105 15.91 -20.89 5.07
N LEU A 106 16.27 -20.90 3.78
CA LEU A 106 16.29 -19.70 2.94
C LEU A 106 14.89 -19.16 2.68
N ASP A 107 13.93 -20.04 2.40
CA ASP A 107 12.54 -19.66 2.11
C ASP A 107 11.86 -19.11 3.37
N ILE A 108 12.12 -19.71 4.53
CA ILE A 108 11.65 -19.20 5.83
C ILE A 108 12.21 -17.80 6.09
N LYS A 109 13.52 -17.59 5.85
CA LYS A 109 14.16 -16.29 6.05
C LYS A 109 13.62 -15.24 5.08
N ALA A 110 13.41 -15.61 3.82
CA ALA A 110 12.82 -14.73 2.81
C ALA A 110 11.37 -14.34 3.18
N SER A 111 10.54 -15.32 3.57
CA SER A 111 9.16 -15.08 4.00
C SER A 111 9.09 -14.19 5.23
N ARG A 112 9.99 -14.39 6.21
CA ARG A 112 10.08 -13.54 7.41
C ARG A 112 10.50 -12.11 7.06
N ASN A 113 11.50 -11.95 6.20
CA ASN A 113 11.95 -10.62 5.77
C ASN A 113 10.86 -9.89 4.98
N SER A 114 10.14 -10.59 4.10
CA SER A 114 8.99 -10.05 3.36
C SER A 114 7.87 -9.58 4.30
N LEU A 115 7.58 -10.39 5.34
CA LEU A 115 6.61 -10.03 6.37
C LEU A 115 7.03 -8.76 7.14
N ILE A 116 8.28 -8.69 7.60
CA ILE A 116 8.82 -7.51 8.30
C ILE A 116 8.76 -6.27 7.40
N ALA A 117 9.18 -6.40 6.13
CA ALA A 117 9.12 -5.30 5.17
C ALA A 117 7.68 -4.81 4.95
N SER A 118 6.72 -5.73 4.86
CA SER A 118 5.30 -5.38 4.71
C SER A 118 4.75 -4.67 5.95
N ILE A 119 5.14 -5.10 7.16
CA ILE A 119 4.76 -4.44 8.41
C ILE A 119 5.36 -3.04 8.51
N LEU A 120 6.65 -2.88 8.21
CA LEU A 120 7.31 -1.57 8.22
C LEU A 120 6.67 -0.62 7.21
N GLY A 121 6.39 -1.10 6.00
CA GLY A 121 5.65 -0.35 4.99
C GLY A 121 4.27 0.07 5.49
N PHE A 122 3.53 -0.84 6.15
CA PHE A 122 2.20 -0.57 6.69
C PHE A 122 2.23 0.51 7.77
N VAL A 123 3.16 0.43 8.71
CA VAL A 123 3.35 1.46 9.75
C VAL A 123 3.68 2.80 9.11
N SER A 124 4.58 2.84 8.13
CA SER A 124 4.92 4.06 7.40
C SER A 124 3.69 4.66 6.70
N ALA A 125 2.90 3.84 6.01
CA ALA A 125 1.67 4.27 5.34
C ALA A 125 0.63 4.81 6.33
N ILE A 126 0.51 4.23 7.53
CA ILE A 126 -0.35 4.78 8.60
C ILE A 126 0.15 6.15 9.08
N ILE A 127 1.45 6.31 9.30
CA ILE A 127 2.01 7.62 9.72
C ILE A 127 1.70 8.68 8.65
N VAL A 128 1.90 8.36 7.37
CA VAL A 128 1.56 9.24 6.25
C VAL A 128 0.06 9.55 6.23
N PHE A 129 -0.80 8.55 6.49
CA PHE A 129 -2.24 8.73 6.54
C PHE A 129 -2.66 9.74 7.60
N ILE A 130 -2.11 9.61 8.81
CA ILE A 130 -2.38 10.51 9.93
C ILE A 130 -1.93 11.93 9.58
N ASN A 131 -0.72 12.09 9.03
CA ASN A 131 -0.21 13.40 8.64
C ASN A 131 -1.07 14.07 7.55
N LEU A 132 -1.47 13.32 6.52
CA LEU A 132 -2.34 13.84 5.46
C LEU A 132 -3.73 14.21 5.99
N SER A 133 -4.28 13.39 6.89
CA SER A 133 -5.58 13.64 7.51
C SER A 133 -5.54 14.89 8.39
N ASN A 134 -4.47 15.07 9.17
CA ASN A 134 -4.29 16.26 10.01
C ASN A 134 -4.03 17.52 9.16
N ALA A 135 -3.24 17.41 8.09
CA ALA A 135 -3.00 18.52 7.16
C ALA A 135 -4.29 18.97 6.45
N SER A 136 -5.20 18.05 6.12
CA SER A 136 -6.51 18.39 5.55
C SER A 136 -7.46 19.10 6.53
N GLN A 137 -7.16 19.09 7.85
CA GLN A 137 -7.92 19.83 8.86
C GLN A 137 -7.36 21.23 9.14
N ILE A 138 -6.13 21.53 8.70
CA ILE A 138 -5.57 22.87 8.79
C ILE A 138 -6.11 23.66 7.60
N ASN A 139 -7.20 24.39 7.82
CA ASN A 139 -7.69 25.41 6.89
C ASN A 139 -6.53 26.35 6.54
N LEU A 140 -6.28 26.60 5.25
CA LEU A 140 -5.33 27.64 4.84
C LEU A 140 -5.74 29.04 5.37
N ASP A 141 -7.00 29.21 5.76
CA ASP A 141 -7.54 30.45 6.32
C ASP A 141 -6.93 30.82 7.69
N THR A 142 -6.37 29.88 8.46
CA THR A 142 -5.71 30.21 9.74
C THR A 142 -4.26 30.68 9.58
N ILE A 143 -3.63 30.48 8.42
CA ILE A 143 -2.25 30.93 8.17
C ILE A 143 -2.21 32.40 7.72
N LEU A 144 -3.33 32.94 7.22
CA LEU A 144 -3.42 34.33 6.73
C LEU A 144 -3.80 35.38 7.80
N ILE A 145 -4.06 34.99 9.06
CA ILE A 145 -4.54 35.94 10.10
C ILE A 145 -3.45 36.34 11.12
N ASN A 146 -2.25 35.73 11.14
CA ASN A 146 -1.22 36.23 12.06
C ASN A 146 0.24 36.03 11.59
N PRO A 147 0.79 36.95 10.78
CA PRO A 147 2.22 36.97 10.47
C PRO A 147 3.10 37.51 11.63
N ILE A 148 2.54 37.81 12.82
CA ILE A 148 3.27 38.48 13.91
C ILE A 148 3.68 37.53 15.05
N ALA A 149 3.27 36.25 15.05
CA ALA A 149 3.56 35.34 16.16
C ALA A 149 4.97 34.72 16.19
N PHE A 150 5.92 35.18 15.35
CA PHE A 150 7.30 34.66 15.29
C PHE A 150 8.40 35.73 15.44
N LEU A 151 8.11 36.82 16.14
CA LEU A 151 9.12 37.76 16.69
C LEU A 151 8.86 37.94 18.19
#